data_AF-A0A955XPF3-F1
#
_entry.id   AF-A0A955XPF3-F1
#
_cell.length_a   1.000
_cell.length_b   1.000
_cell.length_c   1.000
_cell.angle_alpha   90.00
_cell.angle_beta   90.00
_cell.angle_gamma   90.00
#
_symmetry.space_group_name_H-M   'P 1'
#
loop_
_entity.id
_entity.type
_entity.pdbx_description
1 polymer ?
#
loop_
_entity_poly.entity_id
_entity_poly.type
_entity_poly.pdbx_seq_one_letter_code
_entity_poly.pdbx_strand_id
1 'polypeptide(L)'
;PTGDIWEGDVGEATWEEVNKVVWGGNYEWPFLEADRVHRARLTYEPTTIDDAIGERRGHHIKLNRATSNSVIGGFVYRGALYPELQGRFLFADHASGRIYSVDAARPAGMTQDDVALLTQLPNCSSGFGIASFATDAAGEIYVVKLDGVNVNDDREGGTIHRVVPEDASNPDPPARLSDLGAFADLETLTAAPGLRPYTVNTPLWSDGALKRRWLAVPNDGAHDTAAERIDFRPDAPWGFPVGTVMMKHFELAASPAPIRLETRFMVYTEAGPYGVTYRWDDDGADAVLLTGRETRDLAYLDPAGDPVEQVWTFPGRDDCMQCHNPVAGTALGVNTQQLNAPWTDADTGEIMNQIEALDALDALRPRPGDVEDLPRSVALDDDGATPTARVFSYLDANCAGCHRPAGVEGAFDARLVADFAAHRLVNQRNEGENSDPAGVVVAPGDVAASELYRRDAADDGTQMPPLGRSLLDPAWLATLEPWIRDLAPPPPWQARPAVEVGVATTGGAWTRVAFTQRWEDPVVVVGAPSYADATAAAVRVRGVGPDGFEVRVARFACDGD
;
A
#
# COMPACT_ATOMS: atom_id res chain seq x y z
N PRO A 1 5.83 2.81 -39.43
CA PRO A 1 5.02 3.69 -38.55
C PRO A 1 3.83 4.28 -39.32
N THR A 2 2.64 4.38 -38.71
CA THR A 2 1.42 4.91 -39.36
C THR A 2 1.41 6.44 -39.49
N GLY A 3 2.37 7.13 -38.86
CA GLY A 3 2.42 8.59 -38.81
C GLY A 3 1.54 9.19 -37.71
N ASP A 4 0.79 8.35 -36.99
CA ASP A 4 0.00 8.75 -35.83
C ASP A 4 0.90 9.15 -34.66
N ILE A 5 0.52 10.21 -33.96
CA ILE A 5 1.15 10.65 -32.70
C ILE A 5 0.16 10.36 -31.58
N TRP A 6 0.64 9.67 -30.55
CA TRP A 6 -0.08 9.43 -29.31
C TRP A 6 0.61 10.19 -28.20
N GLU A 7 -0.18 10.86 -27.37
CA GLU A 7 0.27 11.71 -26.29
C GLU A 7 -0.44 11.28 -25.00
N GLY A 8 0.31 11.15 -23.91
CA GLY A 8 -0.26 11.13 -22.57
C GLY A 8 -0.26 12.55 -22.03
N ASP A 9 -1.40 13.01 -21.55
CA ASP A 9 -1.61 14.36 -21.01
C ASP A 9 -2.05 14.24 -19.55
N VAL A 10 -1.25 14.84 -18.67
CA VAL A 10 -1.38 14.68 -17.21
C VAL A 10 -2.32 15.74 -16.69
N GLY A 11 -3.43 15.31 -16.09
CA GLY A 11 -4.44 16.19 -15.52
C GLY A 11 -3.97 16.95 -14.30
N GLU A 12 -4.72 17.98 -13.90
CA GLU A 12 -4.47 18.72 -12.65
C GLU A 12 -5.28 18.15 -11.48
N ALA A 13 -6.48 17.62 -11.71
CA ALA A 13 -7.43 17.29 -10.65
C ALA A 13 -8.15 15.96 -10.85
N THR A 14 -8.80 15.73 -11.99
CA THR A 14 -9.83 14.67 -12.11
C THR A 14 -9.46 13.56 -13.08
N TRP A 15 -8.89 13.92 -14.22
CA TRP A 15 -8.73 13.01 -15.35
C TRP A 15 -7.33 13.09 -15.92
N GLU A 16 -6.74 11.93 -16.17
CA GLU A 16 -5.63 11.81 -17.12
C GLU A 16 -6.19 11.56 -18.52
N GLU A 17 -5.47 11.98 -19.54
CA GLU A 17 -5.90 11.84 -20.93
C GLU A 17 -4.85 11.15 -21.79
N VAL A 18 -5.31 10.35 -22.74
CA VAL A 18 -4.51 9.95 -23.89
C VAL A 18 -5.13 10.58 -25.12
N ASN A 19 -4.31 11.25 -25.92
CA ASN A 19 -4.71 11.97 -27.11
C ASN A 19 -4.04 11.40 -28.36
N LYS A 20 -4.82 11.23 -29.43
CA LYS A 20 -4.29 10.95 -30.76
C LYS A 20 -4.14 12.28 -31.49
N VAL A 21 -2.91 12.79 -31.54
CA VAL A 21 -2.60 14.16 -31.97
C VAL A 21 -2.77 14.31 -33.47
N VAL A 22 -3.51 15.34 -33.88
CA VAL A 22 -3.64 15.75 -35.28
C VAL A 22 -3.11 17.17 -35.47
N TRP A 23 -2.62 17.46 -36.67
CA TRP A 23 -2.10 18.78 -36.99
C TRP A 23 -3.20 19.85 -36.85
N GLY A 24 -2.92 20.89 -36.04
CA GLY A 24 -3.86 21.96 -35.74
C GLY A 24 -4.97 21.58 -34.75
N GLY A 25 -4.90 20.40 -34.10
CA GLY A 25 -5.84 20.02 -33.05
C GLY A 25 -5.65 20.84 -31.78
N ASN A 26 -6.77 21.20 -31.15
CA ASN A 26 -6.84 21.83 -29.84
C ASN A 26 -7.55 20.88 -28.87
N TYR A 27 -6.85 20.42 -27.84
CA TYR A 27 -7.34 19.47 -26.83
C TYR A 27 -7.90 20.17 -25.58
N GLU A 28 -8.17 21.47 -25.69
CA GLU A 28 -9.00 22.27 -24.79
C GLU A 28 -8.45 22.57 -23.39
N TRP A 29 -7.28 22.06 -23.01
CA TRP A 29 -6.59 22.51 -21.80
C TRP A 29 -6.24 24.01 -21.85
N PRO A 30 -6.46 24.82 -20.80
CA PRO A 30 -6.95 24.47 -19.46
C PRO A 30 -8.46 24.66 -19.26
N PHE A 31 -9.25 24.83 -20.33
CA PHE A 31 -10.70 25.01 -20.24
C PHE A 31 -11.44 23.73 -19.94
N LEU A 32 -10.97 22.62 -20.51
CA LEU A 32 -11.45 21.28 -20.21
C LEU A 32 -10.29 20.42 -19.70
N GLU A 33 -10.63 19.55 -18.76
CA GLU A 33 -9.84 18.39 -18.37
C GLU A 33 -10.68 17.17 -18.77
N ALA A 34 -10.29 16.49 -19.84
CA ALA A 34 -11.16 15.59 -20.59
C ALA A 34 -12.46 16.26 -21.06
N ASP A 35 -13.61 15.84 -20.52
CA ASP A 35 -14.92 16.42 -20.80
C ASP A 35 -15.46 17.28 -19.64
N ARG A 36 -14.63 17.52 -18.61
CA ARG A 36 -14.99 18.32 -17.45
C ARG A 36 -14.52 19.77 -17.63
N VAL A 37 -15.43 20.72 -17.40
CA VAL A 37 -15.08 22.15 -17.35
C VAL A 37 -14.13 22.42 -16.19
N HIS A 38 -12.93 22.90 -16.50
CA HIS A 38 -11.89 23.27 -15.55
C HIS A 38 -11.74 24.81 -15.53
N ARG A 39 -11.89 25.43 -14.35
CA ARG A 39 -11.92 26.90 -14.21
C ARG A 39 -10.79 27.46 -13.35
N ALA A 40 -9.89 26.62 -12.87
CA ALA A 40 -8.97 26.98 -11.80
C ALA A 40 -7.94 28.05 -12.19
N ARG A 41 -7.65 28.27 -13.49
CA ARG A 41 -6.55 29.14 -13.94
C ARG A 41 -6.78 29.98 -15.21
N LEU A 42 -7.99 30.47 -15.47
CA LEU A 42 -8.27 31.35 -16.64
C LEU A 42 -7.81 32.81 -16.44
N THR A 43 -6.62 33.01 -15.90
CA THR A 43 -6.00 34.34 -15.74
C THR A 43 -5.20 34.79 -16.98
N TYR A 44 -5.18 33.98 -18.04
CA TYR A 44 -4.47 34.22 -19.29
C TYR A 44 -5.43 34.23 -20.48
N GLU A 45 -5.08 34.93 -21.55
CA GLU A 45 -5.83 34.90 -22.81
C GLU A 45 -5.44 33.68 -23.67
N PRO A 46 -6.39 33.04 -24.38
CA PRO A 46 -7.81 33.35 -24.38
C PRO A 46 -8.49 33.01 -23.05
N THR A 47 -9.41 33.86 -22.61
CA THR A 47 -10.22 33.58 -21.40
C THR A 47 -11.46 32.72 -21.69
N THR A 48 -11.77 32.48 -22.96
CA THR A 48 -12.84 31.58 -23.39
C THR A 48 -12.33 30.54 -24.39
N ILE A 49 -12.93 29.35 -24.33
CA ILE A 49 -12.62 28.23 -25.22
C ILE A 49 -12.95 28.53 -26.69
N ASP A 50 -13.89 29.45 -26.96
CA ASP A 50 -14.29 29.85 -28.32
C ASP A 50 -13.20 30.68 -29.03
N ASP A 51 -12.31 31.31 -28.26
CA ASP A 51 -11.20 32.10 -28.76
C ASP A 51 -9.90 31.29 -28.87
N ALA A 52 -9.94 30.00 -28.52
CA ALA A 52 -8.78 29.11 -28.59
C ALA A 52 -8.41 28.74 -30.04
N ILE A 53 -7.10 28.70 -30.32
CA ILE A 53 -6.58 28.45 -31.67
C ILE A 53 -6.57 26.94 -31.93
N GLY A 54 -7.12 26.53 -33.08
CA GLY A 54 -7.07 25.15 -33.57
C GLY A 54 -8.46 24.54 -33.76
N GLU A 55 -8.49 23.32 -34.28
CA GLU A 55 -9.70 22.52 -34.40
C GLU A 55 -9.95 21.77 -33.10
N ARG A 56 -11.12 21.98 -32.50
CA ARG A 56 -11.50 21.31 -31.24
C ARG A 56 -11.41 19.80 -31.35
N ARG A 57 -10.74 19.18 -30.38
CA ARG A 57 -10.60 17.74 -30.19
C ARG A 57 -10.89 17.39 -28.73
N GLY A 58 -11.62 16.30 -28.51
CA GLY A 58 -11.74 15.72 -27.18
C GLY A 58 -10.66 14.67 -26.94
N HIS A 59 -10.65 14.14 -25.72
CA HIS A 59 -9.80 13.00 -25.35
C HIS A 59 -10.02 11.78 -26.27
N HIS A 60 -8.95 11.04 -26.50
CA HIS A 60 -9.09 9.70 -27.06
C HIS A 60 -9.48 8.70 -25.97
N ILE A 61 -8.82 8.79 -24.81
CA ILE A 61 -9.08 8.01 -23.60
C ILE A 61 -9.06 8.97 -22.40
N LYS A 62 -10.02 8.85 -21.48
CA LYS A 62 -9.94 9.50 -20.16
C LYS A 62 -9.82 8.46 -19.05
N LEU A 63 -8.95 8.71 -18.07
CA LEU A 63 -8.66 7.81 -16.95
C LEU A 63 -8.87 8.54 -15.63
N ASN A 64 -9.52 7.89 -14.67
CA ASN A 64 -9.82 8.51 -13.38
C ASN A 64 -8.53 8.68 -12.56
N ARG A 65 -8.30 9.86 -11.99
CA ARG A 65 -7.15 10.08 -11.08
C ARG A 65 -7.20 9.29 -9.78
N ALA A 66 -8.32 8.65 -9.43
CA ALA A 66 -8.38 7.67 -8.35
C ALA A 66 -7.63 6.36 -8.66
N THR A 67 -7.33 6.09 -9.93
CA THR A 67 -6.78 4.80 -10.40
C THR A 67 -5.57 4.96 -11.33
N SER A 68 -5.35 6.16 -11.89
CA SER A 68 -4.22 6.57 -12.73
C SER A 68 -3.78 7.99 -12.33
N ASN A 69 -2.65 8.14 -11.66
CA ASN A 69 -2.19 9.42 -11.08
C ASN A 69 -1.35 10.27 -12.03
N SER A 70 -0.67 9.67 -13.01
CA SER A 70 0.16 10.38 -13.99
C SER A 70 0.38 9.47 -15.20
N VAL A 71 -0.38 9.73 -16.27
CA VAL A 71 -0.35 8.93 -17.49
C VAL A 71 0.95 9.13 -18.26
N ILE A 72 1.51 8.02 -18.74
CA ILE A 72 2.70 7.97 -19.58
C ILE A 72 2.31 7.35 -20.91
N GLY A 73 2.34 8.16 -21.97
CA GLY A 73 2.13 7.69 -23.33
C GLY A 73 3.23 6.72 -23.77
N GLY A 74 2.84 5.62 -24.42
CA GLY A 74 3.78 4.63 -24.97
C GLY A 74 3.68 4.52 -26.49
N PHE A 75 3.64 3.30 -26.99
CA PHE A 75 3.72 3.00 -28.42
C PHE A 75 2.67 1.98 -28.86
N VAL A 76 2.30 2.03 -30.14
CA VAL A 76 1.56 0.93 -30.77
C VAL A 76 2.51 -0.23 -30.99
N TYR A 77 2.20 -1.40 -30.42
CA TYR A 77 3.02 -2.59 -30.54
C TYR A 77 3.05 -3.10 -31.99
N ARG A 78 4.26 -3.38 -32.48
CA ARG A 78 4.52 -3.88 -33.84
C ARG A 78 5.48 -5.08 -33.87
N GLY A 79 5.97 -5.52 -32.72
CA GLY A 79 6.92 -6.61 -32.56
C GLY A 79 6.35 -7.98 -32.92
N ALA A 80 7.19 -8.92 -33.32
CA ALA A 80 6.74 -10.26 -33.70
C ALA A 80 6.58 -11.21 -32.51
N LEU A 81 7.12 -10.87 -31.33
CA LEU A 81 7.11 -11.77 -30.17
C LEU A 81 5.72 -11.98 -29.56
N TYR A 82 4.84 -10.98 -29.61
CA TYR A 82 3.51 -11.00 -29.00
C TYR A 82 2.41 -10.70 -30.03
N PRO A 83 2.01 -11.69 -30.86
CA PRO A 83 0.99 -11.49 -31.89
C PRO A 83 -0.34 -10.92 -31.35
N GLU A 84 -0.71 -11.22 -30.11
CA GLU A 84 -1.89 -10.74 -29.41
C GLU A 84 -1.88 -9.23 -29.10
N LEU A 85 -0.70 -8.62 -29.06
CA LEU A 85 -0.55 -7.17 -28.85
C LEU A 85 -0.50 -6.39 -30.17
N GLN A 86 -0.48 -7.05 -31.32
CA GLN A 86 -0.36 -6.38 -32.61
C GLN A 86 -1.44 -5.32 -32.83
N GLY A 87 -1.00 -4.09 -33.10
CA GLY A 87 -1.90 -2.96 -33.33
C GLY A 87 -2.47 -2.33 -32.06
N ARG A 88 -2.12 -2.84 -30.86
CA ARG A 88 -2.54 -2.23 -29.59
C ARG A 88 -1.60 -1.10 -29.18
N PHE A 89 -2.15 0.03 -28.75
CA PHE A 89 -1.43 1.11 -28.09
C PHE A 89 -1.21 0.77 -26.63
N LEU A 90 0.05 0.75 -26.19
CA LEU A 90 0.44 0.54 -24.80
C LEU A 90 0.76 1.88 -24.15
N PHE A 91 0.29 2.08 -22.93
CA PHE A 91 0.55 3.25 -22.10
C PHE A 91 0.57 2.84 -20.63
N ALA A 92 1.00 3.72 -19.74
CA ALA A 92 1.16 3.39 -18.33
C ALA A 92 0.66 4.52 -17.42
N ASP A 93 0.60 4.20 -16.14
CA ASP A 93 0.55 5.15 -15.05
C ASP A 93 1.90 5.14 -14.30
N HIS A 94 2.51 6.31 -14.15
CA HIS A 94 3.79 6.49 -13.48
C HIS A 94 3.73 6.00 -12.03
N ALA A 95 2.73 6.44 -11.25
CA ALA A 95 2.72 6.24 -9.81
C ALA A 95 2.36 4.80 -9.38
N SER A 96 1.40 4.17 -10.05
CA SER A 96 1.00 2.79 -9.76
C SER A 96 1.88 1.76 -10.47
N GLY A 97 2.57 2.15 -11.54
CA GLY A 97 3.33 1.24 -12.40
C GLY A 97 2.44 0.35 -13.28
N ARG A 98 1.13 0.63 -13.36
CA ARG A 98 0.20 -0.11 -14.22
C ARG A 98 0.48 0.18 -15.69
N ILE A 99 0.45 -0.87 -16.49
CA ILE A 99 0.62 -0.81 -17.95
C ILE A 99 -0.68 -1.28 -18.58
N TYR A 100 -1.27 -0.42 -19.39
CA TYR A 100 -2.53 -0.65 -20.07
C TYR A 100 -2.31 -0.86 -21.57
N SER A 101 -3.32 -1.41 -22.23
CA SER A 101 -3.40 -1.47 -23.68
C SER A 101 -4.80 -1.24 -24.21
N VAL A 102 -4.88 -0.64 -25.39
CA VAL A 102 -6.13 -0.49 -26.14
C VAL A 102 -5.88 -0.78 -27.62
N ASP A 103 -6.88 -1.25 -28.34
CA ASP A 103 -6.77 -1.34 -29.80
C ASP A 103 -6.64 0.08 -30.39
N ALA A 104 -5.53 0.36 -31.08
CA ALA A 104 -5.24 1.69 -31.63
C ALA A 104 -6.18 2.10 -32.77
N ALA A 105 -7.01 1.18 -33.27
CA ALA A 105 -8.05 1.45 -34.25
C ALA A 105 -9.40 1.86 -33.64
N ARG A 106 -9.55 1.78 -32.30
CA ARG A 106 -10.78 2.23 -31.65
C ARG A 106 -11.01 3.75 -31.84
N PRO A 107 -12.28 4.20 -31.93
CA PRO A 107 -12.60 5.62 -32.01
C PRO A 107 -12.35 6.34 -30.68
N ALA A 108 -12.22 7.66 -30.73
CA ALA A 108 -12.06 8.53 -29.56
C ALA A 108 -13.30 8.51 -28.63
N GLY A 109 -13.13 9.02 -27.41
CA GLY A 109 -14.18 9.07 -26.38
C GLY A 109 -14.24 7.81 -25.50
N MET A 110 -13.14 7.06 -25.43
CA MET A 110 -13.03 5.89 -24.56
C MET A 110 -12.85 6.30 -23.10
N THR A 111 -13.30 5.43 -22.20
CA THR A 111 -13.10 5.59 -20.76
C THR A 111 -12.14 4.55 -20.22
N GLN A 112 -11.88 4.61 -18.92
CA GLN A 112 -11.09 3.61 -18.22
C GLN A 112 -11.61 2.17 -18.39
N ASP A 113 -12.91 1.97 -18.57
CA ASP A 113 -13.48 0.62 -18.73
C ASP A 113 -13.21 0.01 -20.11
N ASP A 114 -12.77 0.83 -21.08
CA ASP A 114 -12.46 0.38 -22.44
C ASP A 114 -11.00 -0.08 -22.63
N VAL A 115 -10.14 0.12 -21.63
CA VAL A 115 -8.71 -0.22 -21.70
C VAL A 115 -8.41 -1.48 -20.92
N ALA A 116 -7.53 -2.33 -21.46
CA ALA A 116 -7.12 -3.56 -20.80
C ALA A 116 -5.87 -3.32 -19.96
N LEU A 117 -5.91 -3.62 -18.67
CA LEU A 117 -4.70 -3.72 -17.86
C LEU A 117 -3.89 -4.94 -18.34
N LEU A 118 -2.64 -4.71 -18.76
CA LEU A 118 -1.74 -5.78 -19.20
C LEU A 118 -0.94 -6.36 -18.04
N THR A 119 -0.37 -5.49 -17.21
CA THR A 119 0.45 -5.87 -16.06
C THR A 119 0.70 -4.64 -15.18
N GLN A 120 1.32 -4.84 -14.03
CA GLN A 120 1.75 -3.77 -13.14
C GLN A 120 3.18 -4.05 -12.68
N LEU A 121 4.08 -3.07 -12.80
CA LEU A 121 5.41 -3.20 -12.23
C LEU A 121 5.33 -3.23 -10.69
N PRO A 122 6.19 -4.01 -10.01
CA PRO A 122 6.28 -3.99 -8.56
C PRO A 122 6.51 -2.56 -8.07
N ASN A 123 5.54 -2.01 -7.33
CA ASN A 123 5.64 -0.66 -6.81
C ASN A 123 6.57 -0.67 -5.61
N CYS A 124 7.80 -0.18 -5.79
CA CYS A 124 8.75 0.01 -4.71
C CYS A 124 8.96 1.52 -4.56
N SER A 125 8.28 2.11 -3.58
CA SER A 125 8.33 3.52 -3.14
C SER A 125 7.69 4.60 -4.02
N SER A 126 7.03 5.54 -3.34
CA SER A 126 6.54 6.80 -3.90
C SER A 126 7.71 7.63 -4.45
N GLY A 127 7.70 7.90 -5.76
CA GLY A 127 8.69 8.72 -6.46
C GLY A 127 9.49 8.04 -7.57
N PHE A 128 9.36 6.72 -7.76
CA PHE A 128 10.13 5.94 -8.74
C PHE A 128 9.21 5.09 -9.64
N GLY A 129 8.67 5.75 -10.67
CA GLY A 129 7.63 5.20 -11.55
C GLY A 129 8.07 4.88 -12.97
N ILE A 130 7.12 4.40 -13.79
CA ILE A 130 7.32 4.29 -15.24
C ILE A 130 7.47 5.69 -15.80
N ALA A 131 8.52 5.95 -16.56
CA ALA A 131 8.80 7.27 -17.12
C ALA A 131 8.66 7.34 -18.64
N SER A 132 8.82 6.20 -19.30
CA SER A 132 8.65 6.12 -20.74
C SER A 132 8.49 4.67 -21.19
N PHE A 133 8.23 4.53 -22.49
CA PHE A 133 8.41 3.29 -23.21
C PHE A 133 9.54 3.48 -24.23
N ALA A 134 10.08 2.39 -24.74
CA ALA A 134 11.01 2.41 -25.86
C ALA A 134 10.68 1.26 -26.81
N THR A 135 11.11 1.39 -28.07
CA THR A 135 11.03 0.29 -29.04
C THR A 135 12.40 -0.05 -29.58
N ASP A 136 12.66 -1.32 -29.83
CA ASP A 136 13.84 -1.76 -30.57
C ASP A 136 13.59 -1.73 -32.10
N ALA A 137 14.61 -2.14 -32.88
CA ALA A 137 14.52 -2.21 -34.33
C ALA A 137 13.53 -3.28 -34.85
N ALA A 138 13.13 -4.24 -34.01
CA ALA A 138 12.14 -5.27 -34.32
C ALA A 138 10.70 -4.81 -33.98
N GLY A 139 10.54 -3.67 -33.29
CA GLY A 139 9.25 -3.15 -32.86
C GLY A 139 8.76 -3.72 -31.53
N GLU A 140 9.65 -4.39 -30.78
CA GLU A 140 9.37 -4.86 -29.42
C GLU A 140 9.36 -3.67 -28.46
N ILE A 141 8.42 -3.68 -27.51
CA ILE A 141 8.24 -2.58 -26.55
C ILE A 141 8.96 -2.91 -25.23
N TYR A 142 9.68 -1.92 -24.72
CA TYR A 142 10.35 -1.91 -23.44
C TYR A 142 9.77 -0.80 -22.56
N VAL A 143 9.78 -1.01 -21.26
CA VAL A 143 9.31 -0.06 -20.26
C VAL A 143 10.51 0.55 -19.57
N VAL A 144 10.59 1.87 -19.53
CA VAL A 144 11.66 2.61 -18.85
C VAL A 144 11.13 3.03 -17.49
N LYS A 145 11.75 2.52 -16.43
CA LYS A 145 11.42 2.87 -15.06
C LYS A 145 12.47 3.82 -14.50
N LEU A 146 12.02 4.91 -13.90
CA LEU A 146 12.89 5.75 -13.09
C LEU A 146 13.09 5.07 -11.74
N ASP A 147 14.34 4.90 -11.34
CA ASP A 147 14.73 4.51 -10.00
C ASP A 147 15.60 5.64 -9.41
N GLY A 148 15.42 5.91 -8.12
CA GLY A 148 16.17 6.96 -7.44
C GLY A 148 17.61 6.57 -7.19
N VAL A 149 18.53 7.48 -7.46
CA VAL A 149 19.89 7.37 -6.95
C VAL A 149 19.86 7.86 -5.51
N ASN A 150 19.70 6.95 -4.55
CA ASN A 150 19.90 7.30 -3.15
C ASN A 150 21.42 7.30 -2.90
N VAL A 151 22.01 8.43 -2.53
CA VAL A 151 23.48 8.56 -2.33
C VAL A 151 24.05 7.66 -1.22
N ASN A 152 23.17 6.96 -0.49
CA ASN A 152 23.48 6.02 0.58
C ASN A 152 23.07 4.57 0.26
N ASP A 153 22.57 4.29 -0.94
CA ASP A 153 22.10 2.96 -1.37
C ASP A 153 22.79 2.60 -2.70
N ASP A 154 23.34 1.40 -2.77
CA ASP A 154 24.10 0.82 -3.89
C ASP A 154 23.20 0.35 -5.05
N ARG A 155 21.92 0.73 -5.06
CA ARG A 155 21.00 0.46 -6.17
C ARG A 155 21.46 1.12 -7.47
N GLU A 156 21.50 0.30 -8.51
CA GLU A 156 21.70 0.71 -9.90
C GLU A 156 20.59 1.71 -10.29
N GLY A 157 20.91 2.71 -11.11
CA GLY A 157 19.95 3.74 -11.55
C GLY A 157 18.77 3.19 -12.36
N GLY A 158 18.02 4.07 -13.02
CA GLY A 158 16.81 3.69 -13.78
C GLY A 158 16.96 2.45 -14.67
N THR A 159 15.93 1.62 -14.67
CA THR A 159 15.92 0.28 -15.26
C THR A 159 15.09 0.21 -16.55
N ILE A 160 15.43 -0.73 -17.44
CA ILE A 160 14.66 -1.02 -18.66
C ILE A 160 14.10 -2.44 -18.53
N HIS A 161 12.78 -2.54 -18.53
CA HIS A 161 12.06 -3.81 -18.44
C HIS A 161 11.47 -4.20 -19.80
N ARG A 162 11.28 -5.50 -20.01
CA ARG A 162 10.49 -6.02 -21.12
C ARG A 162 9.27 -6.70 -20.53
N VAL A 163 8.08 -6.37 -21.05
CA VAL A 163 6.87 -7.13 -20.73
C VAL A 163 7.02 -8.51 -21.37
N VAL A 164 6.92 -9.56 -20.57
CA VAL A 164 6.93 -10.95 -21.02
C VAL A 164 5.59 -11.59 -20.67
N PRO A 165 5.10 -12.55 -21.47
CA PRO A 165 3.97 -13.38 -21.09
C PRO A 165 4.35 -14.05 -19.78
N GLU A 166 3.38 -14.13 -18.88
CA GLU A 166 3.57 -14.86 -17.64
C GLU A 166 3.73 -16.35 -18.00
N ASP A 167 4.96 -16.86 -17.99
CA ASP A 167 5.28 -18.27 -18.18
C ASP A 167 4.91 -19.08 -16.92
N ALA A 168 3.63 -19.03 -16.53
CA ALA A 168 2.91 -19.94 -15.65
C ALA A 168 1.56 -19.32 -15.30
N SER A 169 0.56 -19.42 -16.18
CA SER A 169 -0.82 -19.27 -15.68
C SER A 169 -1.05 -20.44 -14.71
N ASN A 170 -1.13 -20.17 -13.41
CA ASN A 170 -1.90 -21.05 -12.56
C ASN A 170 -3.28 -21.13 -13.21
N PRO A 171 -3.69 -22.31 -13.73
CA PRO A 171 -4.96 -22.41 -14.41
C PRO A 171 -6.05 -21.96 -13.45
N ASP A 172 -7.05 -21.26 -13.97
CA ASP A 172 -8.13 -20.79 -13.13
C ASP A 172 -8.75 -21.97 -12.37
N PRO A 173 -9.01 -21.80 -11.06
CA PRO A 173 -9.75 -22.80 -10.33
C PRO A 173 -11.17 -22.94 -10.92
N PRO A 174 -11.91 -24.00 -10.58
CA PRO A 174 -13.27 -24.20 -11.07
C PRO A 174 -14.14 -22.95 -10.95
N ALA A 175 -15.03 -22.72 -11.92
CA ALA A 175 -15.85 -21.51 -11.95
C ALA A 175 -16.84 -21.41 -10.77
N ARG A 176 -17.17 -22.54 -10.14
CA ARG A 176 -18.07 -22.64 -8.98
C ARG A 176 -17.30 -23.07 -7.74
N LEU A 177 -17.66 -22.49 -6.59
CA LEU A 177 -17.04 -22.85 -5.31
C LEU A 177 -17.37 -24.29 -4.90
N SER A 178 -18.56 -24.78 -5.24
CA SER A 178 -18.96 -26.18 -5.07
C SER A 178 -18.06 -27.18 -5.82
N ASP A 179 -17.56 -26.80 -6.99
CA ASP A 179 -16.66 -27.63 -7.79
C ASP A 179 -15.19 -27.59 -7.29
N LEU A 180 -14.84 -26.62 -6.44
CA LEU A 180 -13.48 -26.44 -5.92
C LEU A 180 -13.12 -27.49 -4.85
N GLY A 181 -14.11 -28.00 -4.12
CA GLY A 181 -13.89 -28.95 -3.01
C GLY A 181 -13.31 -28.32 -1.73
N ALA A 182 -13.40 -27.00 -1.57
CA ALA A 182 -12.93 -26.30 -0.36
C ALA A 182 -13.82 -26.54 0.87
N PHE A 183 -15.09 -26.91 0.66
CA PHE A 183 -16.04 -27.23 1.70
C PHE A 183 -16.53 -28.67 1.53
N ALA A 184 -16.55 -29.42 2.63
CA ALA A 184 -17.24 -30.71 2.69
C ALA A 184 -18.77 -30.53 2.67
N ASP A 185 -19.24 -29.40 3.19
CA ASP A 185 -20.65 -28.98 3.15
C ASP A 185 -20.72 -27.45 3.04
N LEU A 186 -21.26 -26.96 1.91
CA LEU A 186 -21.44 -25.53 1.65
C LEU A 186 -22.60 -24.90 2.43
N GLU A 187 -23.62 -25.68 2.81
CA GLU A 187 -24.76 -25.16 3.57
C GLU A 187 -24.32 -24.77 4.98
N THR A 188 -23.52 -25.61 5.62
CA THR A 188 -22.98 -25.32 6.96
C THR A 188 -21.63 -24.60 6.92
N LEU A 189 -21.02 -24.51 5.74
CA LEU A 189 -19.64 -24.04 5.53
C LEU A 189 -18.64 -24.86 6.35
N THR A 190 -18.89 -26.16 6.42
CA THR A 190 -17.95 -27.14 6.97
C THR A 190 -16.79 -27.30 5.99
N ALA A 191 -15.60 -26.83 6.38
CA ALA A 191 -14.42 -26.89 5.51
C ALA A 191 -14.01 -28.33 5.20
N ALA A 192 -13.38 -28.53 4.04
CA ALA A 192 -12.82 -29.84 3.68
C ALA A 192 -11.68 -30.25 4.64
N PRO A 193 -11.45 -31.57 4.84
CA PRO A 193 -10.34 -32.04 5.66
C PRO A 193 -9.00 -31.41 5.26
N GLY A 194 -8.21 -30.97 6.24
CA GLY A 194 -6.92 -30.30 6.03
C GLY A 194 -6.98 -28.77 6.09
N LEU A 195 -8.17 -28.16 5.89
CA LEU A 195 -8.38 -26.74 6.15
C LEU A 195 -8.68 -26.52 7.64
N ARG A 196 -7.68 -26.08 8.40
CA ARG A 196 -7.81 -25.83 9.84
C ARG A 196 -8.36 -24.43 10.12
N PRO A 197 -9.44 -24.28 10.90
CA PRO A 197 -9.96 -22.97 11.25
C PRO A 197 -9.00 -22.24 12.19
N TYR A 198 -8.87 -20.91 12.03
CA TYR A 198 -8.10 -20.06 12.95
C TYR A 198 -8.79 -18.71 13.15
N THR A 199 -8.46 -18.05 14.25
CA THR A 199 -8.92 -16.69 14.56
C THR A 199 -7.76 -15.71 14.54
N VAL A 200 -8.06 -14.41 14.63
CA VAL A 200 -7.07 -13.35 14.73
C VAL A 200 -7.47 -12.45 15.89
N ASN A 201 -6.52 -11.99 16.69
CA ASN A 201 -6.78 -11.10 17.83
C ASN A 201 -7.46 -9.79 17.40
N THR A 202 -7.02 -9.20 16.28
CA THR A 202 -7.58 -7.95 15.75
C THR A 202 -7.93 -8.13 14.27
N PRO A 203 -9.22 -8.24 13.91
CA PRO A 203 -9.60 -8.44 12.52
C PRO A 203 -9.42 -7.15 11.69
N LEU A 204 -8.96 -7.30 10.45
CA LEU A 204 -9.08 -6.26 9.40
C LEU A 204 -10.55 -5.82 9.29
N TRP A 205 -10.84 -4.53 9.32
CA TRP A 205 -12.15 -3.93 9.03
C TRP A 205 -12.55 -4.21 7.59
N SER A 206 -13.81 -4.58 7.38
CA SER A 206 -14.36 -4.87 6.04
C SER A 206 -15.84 -4.55 6.04
N ASP A 207 -16.15 -3.28 6.33
CA ASP A 207 -17.51 -2.73 6.35
C ASP A 207 -18.53 -3.59 7.11
N GLY A 208 -18.20 -3.95 8.35
CA GLY A 208 -19.09 -4.74 9.22
C GLY A 208 -19.15 -6.24 8.94
N ALA A 209 -18.45 -6.76 7.92
CA ALA A 209 -18.50 -8.18 7.61
C ALA A 209 -17.82 -9.05 8.68
N LEU A 210 -18.54 -10.08 9.10
CA LEU A 210 -18.04 -11.21 9.88
C LEU A 210 -17.12 -12.05 9.00
N LYS A 211 -16.07 -12.63 9.60
CA LYS A 211 -15.04 -13.37 8.87
C LYS A 211 -14.73 -14.70 9.54
N ARG A 212 -14.84 -15.78 8.78
CA ARG A 212 -14.31 -17.10 9.12
C ARG A 212 -13.06 -17.38 8.28
N ARG A 213 -12.06 -18.03 8.88
CA ARG A 213 -10.74 -18.22 8.26
C ARG A 213 -10.25 -19.64 8.44
N TRP A 214 -9.58 -20.15 7.42
CA TRP A 214 -8.95 -21.46 7.44
C TRP A 214 -7.57 -21.40 6.80
N LEU A 215 -6.67 -22.25 7.29
CA LEU A 215 -5.32 -22.43 6.80
C LEU A 215 -5.10 -23.90 6.46
N ALA A 216 -4.64 -24.17 5.24
CA ALA A 216 -4.11 -25.47 4.84
C ALA A 216 -2.62 -25.33 4.55
N VAL A 217 -1.82 -26.17 5.20
CA VAL A 217 -0.38 -26.29 4.95
C VAL A 217 -0.15 -27.65 4.29
N PRO A 218 0.59 -27.72 3.17
CA PRO A 218 0.85 -28.97 2.46
C PRO A 218 1.57 -29.97 3.37
N ASN A 219 1.14 -31.23 3.31
CA ASN A 219 1.70 -32.36 4.05
C ASN A 219 1.26 -33.69 3.41
N ASP A 220 1.98 -34.76 3.71
CA ASP A 220 1.62 -36.15 3.34
C ASP A 220 1.00 -36.95 4.51
N GLY A 221 0.54 -36.24 5.54
CA GLY A 221 0.10 -36.77 6.82
C GLY A 221 0.95 -36.29 8.01
N ALA A 222 2.14 -35.73 7.75
CA ALA A 222 3.00 -35.09 8.74
C ALA A 222 3.73 -33.86 8.16
N HIS A 223 4.26 -32.98 9.02
CA HIS A 223 5.07 -31.82 8.63
C HIS A 223 6.57 -32.08 8.86
N ASP A 224 7.10 -33.17 8.30
CA ASP A 224 8.45 -33.65 8.63
C ASP A 224 9.56 -33.06 7.74
N THR A 225 9.22 -32.50 6.57
CA THR A 225 10.17 -31.81 5.69
C THR A 225 10.13 -30.29 5.78
N ALA A 226 11.20 -29.65 5.29
CA ALA A 226 11.24 -28.20 5.13
C ALA A 226 10.15 -27.65 4.18
N ALA A 227 9.75 -28.44 3.18
CA ALA A 227 8.76 -28.04 2.18
C ALA A 227 7.32 -28.10 2.72
N GLU A 228 7.12 -28.61 3.93
CA GLU A 228 5.80 -28.75 4.56
C GLU A 228 5.67 -27.87 5.80
N ARG A 229 6.69 -27.07 6.13
CA ARG A 229 6.74 -26.25 7.34
C ARG A 229 6.79 -24.76 7.04
N ILE A 230 5.95 -24.02 7.76
CA ILE A 230 5.90 -22.57 7.79
C ILE A 230 7.23 -22.05 8.36
N ASP A 231 7.85 -21.11 7.67
CA ASP A 231 8.99 -20.32 8.18
C ASP A 231 8.46 -19.30 9.20
N PHE A 232 8.39 -19.72 10.46
CA PHE A 232 7.92 -18.94 11.59
C PHE A 232 8.91 -17.82 11.91
N ARG A 233 8.39 -16.62 12.13
CA ARG A 233 9.18 -15.44 12.50
C ARG A 233 8.49 -14.69 13.64
N PRO A 234 9.14 -14.48 14.81
CA PRO A 234 8.49 -13.85 15.95
C PRO A 234 8.13 -12.37 15.69
N ASP A 235 8.96 -11.66 14.93
CA ASP A 235 8.94 -10.21 14.73
C ASP A 235 8.90 -9.79 13.25
N ALA A 236 8.66 -10.74 12.33
CA ALA A 236 8.57 -10.49 10.90
C ALA A 236 7.43 -11.31 10.26
N PRO A 237 7.02 -10.99 9.02
CA PRO A 237 6.07 -11.82 8.29
C PRO A 237 6.56 -13.27 8.18
N TRP A 238 5.64 -14.22 8.34
CA TRP A 238 5.95 -15.64 8.17
C TRP A 238 6.12 -16.01 6.69
N GLY A 239 6.94 -17.01 6.42
CA GLY A 239 7.06 -17.63 5.10
C GLY A 239 6.22 -18.91 5.00
N PHE A 240 5.60 -19.14 3.84
CA PHE A 240 4.71 -20.29 3.64
C PHE A 240 5.22 -21.18 2.51
N PRO A 241 5.15 -22.52 2.66
CA PRO A 241 5.53 -23.44 1.61
C PRO A 241 4.60 -23.39 0.40
N VAL A 242 5.13 -23.79 -0.76
CA VAL A 242 4.33 -24.02 -1.98
C VAL A 242 3.27 -25.07 -1.71
N GLY A 243 2.02 -24.77 -2.05
CA GLY A 243 0.84 -25.57 -1.75
C GLY A 243 0.03 -25.07 -0.56
N THR A 244 0.52 -24.08 0.20
CA THR A 244 -0.28 -23.44 1.25
C THR A 244 -1.48 -22.72 0.65
N VAL A 245 -2.65 -22.90 1.28
CA VAL A 245 -3.89 -22.20 0.94
C VAL A 245 -4.46 -21.53 2.19
N MET A 246 -4.75 -20.25 2.09
CA MET A 246 -5.49 -19.50 3.09
C MET A 246 -6.86 -19.18 2.54
N MET A 247 -7.91 -19.54 3.27
CA MET A 247 -9.30 -19.30 2.88
C MET A 247 -9.94 -18.34 3.88
N LYS A 248 -10.65 -17.32 3.38
CA LYS A 248 -11.46 -16.42 4.20
C LYS A 248 -12.86 -16.29 3.63
N HIS A 249 -13.87 -16.54 4.45
CA HIS A 249 -15.27 -16.35 4.11
C HIS A 249 -15.83 -15.11 4.81
N PHE A 250 -16.62 -14.33 4.10
CA PHE A 250 -17.22 -13.08 4.56
C PHE A 250 -18.75 -13.15 4.51
N GLU A 251 -19.39 -12.71 5.59
CA GLU A 251 -20.85 -12.62 5.68
C GLU A 251 -21.28 -11.37 6.46
N LEU A 252 -22.41 -10.78 6.10
CA LEU A 252 -23.03 -9.70 6.87
C LEU A 252 -23.96 -10.32 7.91
N ALA A 253 -23.92 -9.79 9.14
CA ALA A 253 -24.93 -10.06 10.14
C ALA A 253 -26.24 -9.40 9.69
N ALA A 254 -27.18 -10.20 9.22
CA ALA A 254 -28.47 -9.75 8.67
C ALA A 254 -29.62 -10.58 9.23
N SER A 255 -30.84 -10.04 9.12
CA SER A 255 -32.09 -10.66 9.55
C SER A 255 -32.97 -10.96 8.32
N PRO A 256 -33.62 -12.15 8.23
CA PRO A 256 -33.69 -13.21 9.24
C PRO A 256 -32.48 -14.16 9.26
N ALA A 257 -31.57 -14.06 8.30
CA ALA A 257 -30.37 -14.88 8.20
C ALA A 257 -29.19 -14.06 7.68
N PRO A 258 -27.93 -14.45 8.00
CA PRO A 258 -26.75 -13.81 7.46
C PRO A 258 -26.70 -13.83 5.93
N ILE A 259 -26.15 -12.76 5.33
CA ILE A 259 -25.93 -12.69 3.89
C ILE A 259 -24.49 -13.08 3.61
N ARG A 260 -24.29 -14.15 2.83
CA ARG A 260 -22.97 -14.55 2.35
C ARG A 260 -22.53 -13.60 1.25
N LEU A 261 -21.32 -13.08 1.37
CA LEU A 261 -20.78 -12.12 0.40
C LEU A 261 -19.79 -12.81 -0.53
N GLU A 262 -18.69 -13.27 0.05
CA GLU A 262 -17.56 -13.80 -0.72
C GLU A 262 -16.73 -14.81 0.05
N THR A 263 -16.06 -15.68 -0.70
CA THR A 263 -14.97 -16.52 -0.20
C THR A 263 -13.71 -16.20 -0.98
N ARG A 264 -12.67 -15.74 -0.29
CA ARG A 264 -11.37 -15.41 -0.88
C ARG A 264 -10.34 -16.47 -0.54
N PHE A 265 -9.43 -16.70 -1.48
CA PHE A 265 -8.29 -17.59 -1.31
C PHE A 265 -7.00 -16.85 -1.60
N MET A 266 -5.96 -17.16 -0.82
CA MET A 266 -4.56 -16.86 -1.14
C MET A 266 -3.83 -18.19 -1.28
N VAL A 267 -3.30 -18.46 -2.47
CA VAL A 267 -2.69 -19.74 -2.83
C VAL A 267 -1.21 -19.54 -3.13
N TYR A 268 -0.34 -20.30 -2.46
CA TYR A 268 1.11 -20.24 -2.65
C TYR A 268 1.53 -21.28 -3.68
N THR A 269 2.11 -20.84 -4.79
CA THR A 269 2.58 -21.74 -5.88
C THR A 269 4.06 -21.54 -6.16
N GLU A 270 4.65 -22.41 -7.00
CA GLU A 270 6.04 -22.23 -7.46
C GLU A 270 6.24 -20.90 -8.21
N ALA A 271 5.20 -20.41 -8.91
CA ALA A 271 5.21 -19.12 -9.59
C ALA A 271 5.06 -17.92 -8.63
N GLY A 272 4.68 -18.17 -7.37
CA GLY A 272 4.38 -17.16 -6.37
C GLY A 272 2.95 -17.26 -5.83
N PRO A 273 2.61 -16.41 -4.84
CA PRO A 273 1.27 -16.37 -4.28
C PRO A 273 0.31 -15.60 -5.19
N TYR A 274 -0.93 -16.09 -5.31
CA TYR A 274 -2.00 -15.39 -6.02
C TYR A 274 -3.32 -15.44 -5.24
N GLY A 275 -4.12 -14.39 -5.41
CA GLY A 275 -5.44 -14.24 -4.80
C GLY A 275 -6.58 -14.52 -5.77
N VAL A 276 -7.64 -15.16 -5.29
CA VAL A 276 -8.91 -15.29 -6.02
C VAL A 276 -10.11 -15.03 -5.11
N THR A 277 -11.19 -14.52 -5.71
CA THR A 277 -12.44 -14.18 -5.02
C THR A 277 -13.59 -14.96 -5.66
N TYR A 278 -14.37 -15.67 -4.85
CA TYR A 278 -15.66 -16.22 -5.22
C TYR A 278 -16.77 -15.36 -4.63
N ARG A 279 -17.66 -14.83 -5.46
CA ARG A 279 -18.84 -14.08 -5.03
C ARG A 279 -20.02 -15.03 -4.85
N TRP A 280 -20.63 -15.01 -3.67
CA TRP A 280 -21.82 -15.83 -3.38
C TRP A 280 -23.03 -15.34 -4.16
N ASP A 281 -23.82 -16.28 -4.67
CA ASP A 281 -25.12 -16.02 -5.30
C ASP A 281 -26.13 -15.52 -4.27
N ASP A 282 -27.17 -14.83 -4.74
CA ASP A 282 -28.12 -14.11 -3.88
C ASP A 282 -28.95 -15.06 -2.99
N ASP A 283 -29.08 -16.33 -3.38
CA ASP A 283 -29.72 -17.38 -2.58
C ASP A 283 -28.78 -18.01 -1.53
N GLY A 284 -27.50 -17.66 -1.56
CA GLY A 284 -26.47 -18.18 -0.66
C GLY A 284 -26.13 -19.65 -0.85
N ALA A 285 -26.54 -20.28 -1.97
CA ALA A 285 -26.36 -21.72 -2.19
C ALA A 285 -24.97 -22.09 -2.72
N ASP A 286 -24.37 -21.23 -3.55
CA ASP A 286 -23.03 -21.41 -4.13
C ASP A 286 -22.39 -20.05 -4.41
N ALA A 287 -21.16 -20.05 -4.94
CA ALA A 287 -20.43 -18.86 -5.34
C ALA A 287 -19.75 -19.03 -6.70
N VAL A 288 -19.57 -17.92 -7.42
CA VAL A 288 -18.92 -17.88 -8.73
C VAL A 288 -17.56 -17.19 -8.65
N LEU A 289 -16.57 -17.76 -9.32
CA LEU A 289 -15.23 -17.17 -9.45
C LEU A 289 -15.31 -15.83 -10.18
N LEU A 290 -14.75 -14.78 -9.58
CA LEU A 290 -14.59 -13.49 -10.23
C LEU A 290 -13.27 -13.42 -11.01
N THR A 291 -13.33 -12.88 -12.22
CA THR A 291 -12.16 -12.58 -13.05
C THR A 291 -11.71 -11.12 -12.95
N GLY A 292 -12.54 -10.25 -12.40
CA GLY A 292 -12.26 -8.84 -12.18
C GLY A 292 -12.99 -8.28 -10.96
N ARG A 293 -12.79 -6.99 -10.68
CA ARG A 293 -13.51 -6.27 -9.62
C ARG A 293 -15.00 -6.22 -9.95
N GLU A 294 -15.84 -6.38 -8.93
CA GLU A 294 -17.29 -6.19 -9.01
C GLU A 294 -17.75 -5.32 -7.83
N THR A 295 -18.77 -4.49 -8.04
CA THR A 295 -19.42 -3.72 -6.97
C THR A 295 -20.92 -4.02 -6.97
N ARG A 296 -21.52 -4.12 -5.78
CA ARG A 296 -22.95 -4.34 -5.59
C ARG A 296 -23.53 -3.40 -4.55
N ASP A 297 -24.75 -2.94 -4.82
CA ASP A 297 -25.59 -2.27 -3.85
C ASP A 297 -26.40 -3.34 -3.09
N LEU A 298 -26.26 -3.36 -1.77
CA LEU A 298 -26.93 -4.29 -0.88
C LEU A 298 -27.98 -3.53 -0.07
N ALA A 299 -29.18 -4.10 0.02
CA ALA A 299 -30.24 -3.63 0.90
C ALA A 299 -30.71 -4.80 1.76
N TYR A 300 -30.60 -4.67 3.08
CA TYR A 300 -30.94 -5.73 4.03
C TYR A 300 -31.42 -5.17 5.37
N LEU A 301 -31.92 -6.04 6.25
CA LEU A 301 -32.21 -5.68 7.64
C LEU A 301 -31.06 -6.14 8.53
N ASP A 302 -30.57 -5.27 9.39
CA ASP A 302 -29.60 -5.66 10.41
C ASP A 302 -30.24 -6.58 11.47
N PRO A 303 -29.47 -7.10 12.45
CA PRO A 303 -30.02 -7.95 13.51
C PRO A 303 -31.04 -7.25 14.43
N ALA A 304 -31.07 -5.91 14.48
CA ALA A 304 -32.06 -5.14 15.20
C ALA A 304 -33.37 -4.95 14.39
N GLY A 305 -33.34 -5.26 13.10
CA GLY A 305 -34.46 -5.10 12.17
C GLY A 305 -34.48 -3.75 11.47
N ASP A 306 -33.41 -2.96 11.59
CA ASP A 306 -33.28 -1.67 10.94
C ASP A 306 -32.79 -1.85 9.49
N PRO A 307 -33.35 -1.11 8.52
CA PRO A 307 -32.93 -1.19 7.12
C PRO A 307 -31.54 -0.58 6.93
N VAL A 308 -30.67 -1.31 6.24
CA VAL A 308 -29.31 -0.91 5.88
C VAL A 308 -29.17 -0.94 4.36
N GLU A 309 -28.64 0.14 3.80
CA GLU A 309 -28.14 0.21 2.43
C GLU A 309 -26.62 0.33 2.47
N GLN A 310 -25.92 -0.53 1.74
CA GLN A 310 -24.47 -0.60 1.74
C GLN A 310 -23.94 -0.97 0.36
N VAL A 311 -22.89 -0.29 -0.09
CA VAL A 311 -22.12 -0.70 -1.25
C VAL A 311 -21.07 -1.73 -0.82
N TRP A 312 -21.00 -2.86 -1.49
CA TRP A 312 -19.95 -3.86 -1.30
C TRP A 312 -19.08 -3.97 -2.56
N THR A 313 -17.77 -3.92 -2.39
CA THR A 313 -16.81 -4.11 -3.50
C THR A 313 -16.06 -5.43 -3.34
N PHE A 314 -16.23 -6.31 -4.31
CA PHE A 314 -15.48 -7.56 -4.45
C PHE A 314 -14.18 -7.27 -5.19
N PRO A 315 -13.00 -7.51 -4.59
CA PRO A 315 -11.73 -7.23 -5.23
C PRO A 315 -11.47 -8.20 -6.38
N GLY A 316 -10.94 -7.65 -7.48
CA GLY A 316 -10.32 -8.45 -8.53
C GLY A 316 -8.97 -9.01 -8.09
N ARG A 317 -8.33 -9.82 -8.95
CA ARG A 317 -7.03 -10.47 -8.66
C ARG A 317 -5.94 -9.45 -8.34
N ASP A 318 -5.86 -8.39 -9.12
CA ASP A 318 -4.84 -7.36 -8.95
C ASP A 318 -5.10 -6.50 -7.70
N ASP A 319 -6.37 -6.35 -7.29
CA ASP A 319 -6.71 -5.63 -6.07
C ASP A 319 -6.17 -6.34 -4.83
N CYS A 320 -6.17 -7.67 -4.81
CA CYS A 320 -5.56 -8.45 -3.73
C CYS A 320 -4.06 -8.14 -3.60
N MET A 321 -3.34 -8.06 -4.72
CA MET A 321 -1.89 -7.91 -4.72
C MET A 321 -1.42 -6.50 -4.35
N GLN A 322 -2.33 -5.51 -4.31
CA GLN A 322 -2.00 -4.17 -3.77
C GLN A 322 -1.54 -4.27 -2.31
N CYS A 323 -2.22 -5.10 -1.51
CA CYS A 323 -1.87 -5.30 -0.09
C CYS A 323 -1.02 -6.55 0.13
N HIS A 324 -1.21 -7.61 -0.65
CA HIS A 324 -0.49 -8.88 -0.52
C HIS A 324 0.84 -8.86 -1.29
N ASN A 325 1.72 -7.90 -0.96
CA ASN A 325 2.98 -7.67 -1.66
C ASN A 325 4.21 -8.14 -0.83
N PRO A 326 5.39 -8.29 -1.45
CA PRO A 326 6.59 -8.75 -0.74
C PRO A 326 7.05 -7.88 0.43
N VAL A 327 6.74 -6.58 0.42
CA VAL A 327 7.12 -5.65 1.50
C VAL A 327 6.24 -5.88 2.73
N ALA A 328 4.92 -5.96 2.53
CA ALA A 328 3.95 -6.23 3.59
C ALA A 328 4.10 -7.65 4.15
N GLY A 329 4.52 -8.57 3.28
CA GLY A 329 4.28 -9.99 3.45
C GLY A 329 2.98 -10.39 2.75
N THR A 330 2.95 -11.60 2.20
CA THR A 330 1.81 -12.06 1.38
C THR A 330 0.69 -12.70 2.20
N ALA A 331 0.90 -12.92 3.50
CA ALA A 331 -0.04 -13.52 4.43
C ALA A 331 -0.59 -12.52 5.46
N LEU A 332 -1.45 -11.61 5.01
CA LEU A 332 -2.02 -10.60 5.89
C LEU A 332 -2.94 -11.23 6.95
N GLY A 333 -2.63 -10.98 8.22
CA GLY A 333 -3.36 -11.54 9.36
C GLY A 333 -2.95 -12.96 9.79
N VAL A 334 -1.97 -13.58 9.12
CA VAL A 334 -1.31 -14.81 9.61
C VAL A 334 0.12 -14.49 9.99
N ASN A 335 0.28 -14.02 11.23
CA ASN A 335 1.56 -13.64 11.82
C ASN A 335 1.53 -13.88 13.33
N THR A 336 2.67 -13.71 13.99
CA THR A 336 2.85 -14.01 15.41
C THR A 336 1.85 -13.27 16.29
N GLN A 337 1.74 -11.96 16.17
CA GLN A 337 0.89 -11.15 17.05
C GLN A 337 -0.61 -11.42 16.88
N GLN A 338 -1.05 -11.79 15.68
CA GLN A 338 -2.45 -12.14 15.42
C GLN A 338 -2.79 -13.57 15.89
N LEU A 339 -1.85 -14.51 15.75
CA LEU A 339 -2.06 -15.92 16.10
C LEU A 339 -1.70 -16.25 17.56
N ASN A 340 -1.01 -15.37 18.28
CA ASN A 340 -0.79 -15.50 19.72
C ASN A 340 -2.10 -15.26 20.49
N ALA A 341 -3.00 -16.23 20.40
CA ALA A 341 -4.37 -16.16 20.86
C ALA A 341 -4.83 -17.56 21.30
N PRO A 342 -5.80 -17.68 22.23
CA PRO A 342 -6.42 -18.96 22.52
C PRO A 342 -7.23 -19.44 21.30
N TRP A 343 -7.17 -20.74 21.05
CA TRP A 343 -7.98 -21.47 20.09
C TRP A 343 -8.56 -22.73 20.74
N THR A 344 -9.79 -23.02 20.37
CA THR A 344 -10.50 -24.20 20.85
C THR A 344 -10.50 -25.23 19.74
N ASP A 345 -9.92 -26.40 20.03
CA ASP A 345 -9.96 -27.54 19.13
C ASP A 345 -11.40 -28.04 18.99
N ALA A 346 -11.88 -28.12 17.75
CA ALA A 346 -13.28 -28.43 17.47
C ALA A 346 -13.66 -29.88 17.82
N ASP A 347 -12.70 -30.81 17.80
CA ASP A 347 -12.94 -32.23 18.00
C ASP A 347 -12.84 -32.62 19.48
N THR A 348 -11.89 -32.01 20.20
CA THR A 348 -11.58 -32.34 21.60
C THR A 348 -12.16 -31.33 22.60
N GLY A 349 -12.45 -30.10 22.16
CA GLY A 349 -12.84 -28.98 23.02
C GLY A 349 -11.69 -28.41 23.86
N GLU A 350 -10.45 -28.87 23.65
CA GLU A 350 -9.28 -28.36 24.34
C GLU A 350 -8.97 -26.91 23.94
N ILE A 351 -8.55 -26.09 24.90
CA ILE A 351 -8.16 -24.70 24.66
C ILE A 351 -6.64 -24.61 24.76
N MET A 352 -5.98 -24.16 23.70
CA MET A 352 -4.54 -23.93 23.66
C MET A 352 -4.19 -22.71 22.79
N ASN A 353 -2.95 -22.24 22.82
CA ASN A 353 -2.55 -21.14 21.93
C ASN A 353 -2.50 -21.62 20.47
N GLN A 354 -2.89 -20.79 19.48
CA GLN A 354 -2.88 -21.21 18.07
C GLN A 354 -1.45 -21.47 17.55
N ILE A 355 -0.44 -20.77 18.07
CA ILE A 355 0.96 -21.00 17.71
C ILE A 355 1.42 -22.36 18.27
N GLU A 356 1.06 -22.68 19.52
CA GLU A 356 1.33 -24.00 20.12
C GLU A 356 0.59 -25.11 19.37
N ALA A 357 -0.64 -24.86 18.92
CA ALA A 357 -1.41 -25.82 18.12
C ALA A 357 -0.73 -26.14 16.78
N LEU A 358 -0.11 -25.14 16.14
CA LEU A 358 0.69 -25.34 14.93
C LEU A 358 2.03 -26.04 15.23
N ASP A 359 2.69 -25.71 16.32
CA ASP A 359 3.94 -26.37 16.74
C ASP A 359 3.72 -27.84 17.12
N ALA A 360 2.59 -28.17 17.77
CA ALA A 360 2.22 -29.54 18.12
C ALA A 360 2.00 -30.44 16.89
N LEU A 361 1.77 -29.85 15.72
CA LEU A 361 1.69 -30.54 14.43
C LEU A 361 3.05 -30.64 13.71
N ASP A 362 4.13 -30.12 14.32
CA ASP A 362 5.42 -29.89 13.68
C ASP A 362 5.34 -28.96 12.45
N ALA A 363 4.31 -28.12 12.34
CA ALA A 363 4.07 -27.29 11.15
C ALA A 363 4.97 -26.03 11.09
N LEU A 364 5.68 -25.70 12.16
CA LEU A 364 6.51 -24.49 12.28
C LEU A 364 8.01 -24.81 12.21
N ARG A 365 8.78 -23.93 11.57
CA ARG A 365 10.25 -23.91 11.64
C ARG A 365 10.78 -22.47 11.68
N PRO A 366 11.74 -22.13 12.56
CA PRO A 366 12.09 -22.91 13.75
C PRO A 366 10.88 -23.09 14.67
N ARG A 367 10.98 -24.01 15.64
CA ARG A 367 9.96 -24.11 16.68
C ARG A 367 9.87 -22.78 17.45
N PRO A 368 8.66 -22.34 17.83
CA PRO A 368 8.49 -21.13 18.62
C PRO A 368 9.11 -21.30 20.02
N GLY A 369 9.44 -20.16 20.64
CA GLY A 369 9.76 -20.11 22.06
C GLY A 369 8.50 -20.17 22.92
N ASP A 370 8.61 -19.71 24.17
CA ASP A 370 7.43 -19.52 25.03
C ASP A 370 6.49 -18.47 24.39
N VAL A 371 5.21 -18.82 24.23
CA VAL A 371 4.21 -17.94 23.61
C VAL A 371 3.92 -16.70 24.44
N GLU A 372 4.20 -16.73 25.75
CA GLU A 372 4.08 -15.56 26.64
C GLU A 372 5.15 -14.50 26.35
N ASP A 373 6.29 -14.89 25.75
CA ASP A 373 7.36 -13.97 25.34
C ASP A 373 7.15 -13.41 23.92
N LEU A 374 6.17 -13.93 23.17
CA LEU A 374 5.89 -13.51 21.80
C LEU A 374 4.97 -12.29 21.75
N PRO A 375 5.11 -11.41 20.74
CA PRO A 375 4.20 -10.28 20.58
C PRO A 375 2.76 -10.75 20.42
N ARG A 376 1.81 -9.92 20.86
CA ARG A 376 0.38 -10.22 20.84
C ARG A 376 -0.43 -8.95 20.57
N SER A 377 -1.29 -9.02 19.56
CA SER A 377 -2.31 -8.01 19.29
C SER A 377 -3.48 -8.16 20.28
N VAL A 378 -4.18 -7.07 20.54
CA VAL A 378 -5.39 -7.06 21.38
C VAL A 378 -6.61 -6.62 20.58
N ALA A 379 -7.77 -7.17 20.93
CA ALA A 379 -9.02 -6.80 20.29
C ALA A 379 -9.39 -5.35 20.64
N LEU A 380 -10.12 -4.70 19.74
CA LEU A 380 -10.52 -3.30 19.91
C LEU A 380 -11.50 -3.11 21.09
N ASP A 381 -12.28 -4.14 21.39
CA ASP A 381 -13.24 -4.23 22.49
C ASP A 381 -12.66 -4.90 23.75
N ASP A 382 -11.35 -5.14 23.81
CA ASP A 382 -10.69 -5.65 25.02
C ASP A 382 -10.54 -4.55 26.07
N ASP A 383 -11.51 -4.46 26.98
CA ASP A 383 -11.51 -3.52 28.11
C ASP A 383 -10.39 -3.78 29.14
N GLY A 384 -9.75 -4.96 29.10
CA GLY A 384 -8.57 -5.26 29.91
C GLY A 384 -7.28 -4.65 29.36
N ALA A 385 -7.26 -4.30 28.08
CA ALA A 385 -6.10 -3.73 27.41
C ALA A 385 -6.06 -2.20 27.49
N THR A 386 -4.85 -1.64 27.51
CA THR A 386 -4.68 -0.18 27.44
C THR A 386 -5.20 0.38 26.12
N PRO A 387 -5.73 1.62 26.07
CA PRO A 387 -6.15 2.25 24.82
C PRO A 387 -5.06 2.27 23.76
N THR A 388 -3.81 2.53 24.16
CA THR A 388 -2.64 2.50 23.26
C THR A 388 -2.44 1.11 22.64
N ALA A 389 -2.50 0.03 23.42
CA ALA A 389 -2.35 -1.33 22.88
C ALA A 389 -3.43 -1.66 21.83
N ARG A 390 -4.68 -1.24 22.09
CA ARG A 390 -5.79 -1.39 21.14
C ARG A 390 -5.57 -0.61 19.85
N VAL A 391 -5.12 0.64 19.97
CA VAL A 391 -4.78 1.50 18.83
C VAL A 391 -3.69 0.88 17.95
N PHE A 392 -2.55 0.49 18.53
CA PHE A 392 -1.46 -0.08 17.74
C PHE A 392 -1.79 -1.46 17.16
N SER A 393 -2.62 -2.26 17.85
CA SER A 393 -3.10 -3.54 17.31
C SER A 393 -4.03 -3.34 16.10
N TYR A 394 -4.90 -2.32 16.16
CA TYR A 394 -5.77 -1.96 15.04
C TYR A 394 -4.95 -1.42 13.85
N LEU A 395 -3.99 -0.52 14.10
CA LEU A 395 -3.10 0.00 13.06
C LEU A 395 -2.29 -1.11 12.39
N ASP A 396 -1.79 -2.09 13.15
CA ASP A 396 -1.08 -3.25 12.59
C ASP A 396 -1.97 -4.07 11.64
N ALA A 397 -3.20 -4.36 12.06
CA ALA A 397 -4.14 -5.18 11.29
C ALA A 397 -4.71 -4.46 10.05
N ASN A 398 -4.87 -3.13 10.12
CA ASN A 398 -5.63 -2.36 9.13
C ASN A 398 -4.78 -1.41 8.28
N CYS A 399 -3.61 -0.99 8.76
CA CYS A 399 -2.80 0.05 8.13
C CYS A 399 -1.41 -0.46 7.72
N ALA A 400 -0.81 -1.40 8.46
CA ALA A 400 0.58 -1.81 8.27
C ALA A 400 0.87 -2.53 6.94
N GLY A 401 -0.16 -3.00 6.22
CA GLY A 401 0.03 -3.48 4.84
C GLY A 401 0.56 -2.39 3.90
N CYS A 402 0.17 -1.13 4.14
CA CYS A 402 0.56 0.03 3.33
C CYS A 402 1.52 0.97 4.06
N HIS A 403 1.27 1.21 5.35
CA HIS A 403 2.01 2.16 6.20
C HIS A 403 3.16 1.50 6.95
N ARG A 404 4.31 1.42 6.29
CA ARG A 404 5.56 0.84 6.81
C ARG A 404 6.77 1.26 5.97
N PRO A 405 8.00 1.07 6.45
CA PRO A 405 9.20 1.28 5.64
C PRO A 405 9.14 0.49 4.32
N ALA A 406 9.44 1.18 3.21
CA ALA A 406 9.34 0.68 1.84
C ALA A 406 7.91 0.26 1.39
N GLY A 407 6.87 0.55 2.18
CA GLY A 407 5.48 0.36 1.82
C GLY A 407 4.97 1.41 0.83
N VAL A 408 3.64 1.44 0.63
CA VAL A 408 2.98 2.40 -0.26
C VAL A 408 3.13 3.83 0.27
N GLU A 409 3.04 4.00 1.59
CA GLU A 409 3.23 5.29 2.26
C GLU A 409 4.10 5.08 3.51
N GLY A 410 5.24 5.76 3.57
CA GLY A 410 6.28 5.53 4.56
C GLY A 410 6.35 6.58 5.67
N ALA A 411 5.43 7.56 5.69
CA ALA A 411 5.44 8.64 6.68
C ALA A 411 5.51 8.12 8.13
N PHE A 412 4.81 7.02 8.41
CA PHE A 412 4.77 6.34 9.70
C PHE A 412 4.77 4.81 9.53
N ASP A 413 5.18 4.10 10.57
CA ASP A 413 5.19 2.63 10.60
C ASP A 413 4.08 2.11 11.50
N ALA A 414 3.08 1.48 10.91
CA ALA A 414 1.91 0.97 11.62
C ALA A 414 2.10 -0.44 12.21
N ARG A 415 3.24 -1.10 11.98
CA ARG A 415 3.48 -2.46 12.48
C ARG A 415 3.57 -2.48 14.00
N LEU A 416 2.84 -3.37 14.67
CA LEU A 416 2.84 -3.49 16.13
C LEU A 416 4.26 -3.77 16.69
N VAL A 417 5.04 -4.56 15.96
CA VAL A 417 6.39 -4.99 16.35
C VAL A 417 7.48 -3.95 16.03
N ALA A 418 7.13 -2.79 15.47
CA ALA A 418 8.09 -1.73 15.24
C ALA A 418 8.55 -1.10 16.56
N ASP A 419 9.79 -0.63 16.61
CA ASP A 419 10.27 0.15 17.75
C ASP A 419 9.43 1.41 17.93
N PHE A 420 9.19 1.83 19.18
CA PHE A 420 8.33 2.99 19.46
C PHE A 420 8.74 4.25 18.70
N ALA A 421 10.05 4.52 18.59
CA ALA A 421 10.59 5.64 17.83
C ALA A 421 10.41 5.49 16.32
N ALA A 422 10.37 4.25 15.81
CA ALA A 422 10.20 3.94 14.40
C ALA A 422 8.75 4.12 13.93
N HIS A 423 7.76 4.03 14.82
CA HIS A 423 6.36 4.29 14.47
C HIS A 423 6.17 5.64 13.81
N ARG A 424 6.89 6.70 14.25
CA ARG A 424 6.75 8.07 13.72
C ARG A 424 5.27 8.46 13.52
N LEU A 425 4.42 8.19 14.50
CA LEU A 425 2.97 8.43 14.37
C LEU A 425 2.58 9.81 14.89
N VAL A 426 3.07 10.15 16.08
CA VAL A 426 2.71 11.39 16.79
C VAL A 426 3.62 12.53 16.38
N ASN A 427 3.04 13.70 16.04
CA ASN A 427 3.74 14.89 15.51
C ASN A 427 4.55 14.67 14.22
N GLN A 428 4.38 13.53 13.57
CA GLN A 428 5.01 13.25 12.29
C GLN A 428 4.33 14.06 11.20
N ARG A 429 5.12 14.73 10.37
CA ARG A 429 4.59 15.46 9.21
C ARG A 429 3.96 14.50 8.22
N ASN A 430 2.89 14.96 7.59
CA ASN A 430 2.31 14.26 6.47
C ASN A 430 3.28 14.26 5.28
N GLU A 431 3.33 13.15 4.56
CA GLU A 431 4.17 12.98 3.36
C GLU A 431 3.32 12.64 2.10
N GLY A 432 2.01 12.41 2.25
CA GLY A 432 1.10 12.03 1.16
C GLY A 432 0.58 13.19 0.31
N GLU A 433 0.31 12.94 -0.97
CA GLU A 433 -0.17 13.95 -1.93
C GLU A 433 -1.56 14.51 -1.59
N ASN A 434 -2.43 13.69 -0.99
CA ASN A 434 -3.78 14.08 -0.56
C ASN A 434 -3.81 14.63 0.87
N SER A 435 -2.65 14.92 1.45
CA SER A 435 -2.50 15.39 2.83
C SER A 435 -2.17 16.88 2.88
N ASP A 436 -2.51 17.54 3.99
CA ASP A 436 -1.98 18.89 4.24
C ASP A 436 -0.49 18.78 4.60
N PRO A 437 0.46 19.31 3.80
CA PRO A 437 1.88 19.21 4.09
C PRO A 437 2.30 20.03 5.33
N ALA A 438 1.46 20.94 5.80
CA ALA A 438 1.65 21.65 7.06
C ALA A 438 1.12 20.87 8.27
N GLY A 439 0.28 19.87 8.05
CA GLY A 439 -0.33 19.02 9.06
C GLY A 439 0.58 17.90 9.58
N VAL A 440 0.02 17.12 10.51
CA VAL A 440 0.67 15.93 11.09
C VAL A 440 -0.27 14.74 11.10
N VAL A 441 0.31 13.53 11.13
CA VAL A 441 -0.44 12.27 11.14
C VAL A 441 -1.34 12.19 12.39
N VAL A 442 -0.76 12.39 13.58
CA VAL A 442 -1.49 12.56 14.84
C VAL A 442 -1.00 13.80 15.57
N ALA A 443 -1.92 14.72 15.87
CA ALA A 443 -1.69 15.92 16.68
C ALA A 443 -2.16 15.65 18.13
N PRO A 444 -1.25 15.59 19.12
CA PRO A 444 -1.61 15.32 20.51
C PRO A 444 -2.67 16.28 21.06
N GLY A 445 -3.73 15.73 21.65
CA GLY A 445 -4.81 16.52 22.24
C GLY A 445 -5.76 17.18 21.23
N ASP A 446 -5.47 17.13 19.93
CA ASP A 446 -6.25 17.80 18.88
C ASP A 446 -6.70 16.81 17.79
N VAL A 447 -7.92 16.30 17.97
CA VAL A 447 -8.57 15.37 17.05
C VAL A 447 -8.80 16.02 15.68
N ALA A 448 -9.15 17.31 15.65
CA ALA A 448 -9.44 18.02 14.40
C ALA A 448 -8.16 18.28 13.57
N ALA A 449 -7.02 18.48 14.23
CA ALA A 449 -5.73 18.63 13.57
C ALA A 449 -5.04 17.29 13.22
N SER A 450 -5.56 16.16 13.72
CA SER A 450 -5.00 14.82 13.47
C SER A 450 -5.49 14.26 12.14
N GLU A 451 -4.59 14.10 11.17
CA GLU A 451 -4.95 13.57 9.86
C GLU A 451 -5.48 12.13 9.92
N LEU A 452 -4.89 11.27 10.73
CA LEU A 452 -5.34 9.88 10.89
C LEU A 452 -6.84 9.81 11.20
N TYR A 453 -7.30 10.57 12.19
CA TYR A 453 -8.73 10.61 12.53
C TYR A 453 -9.57 11.19 11.40
N ARG A 454 -9.15 12.31 10.80
CA ARG A 454 -9.93 12.95 9.73
C ARG A 454 -10.15 12.01 8.54
N ARG A 455 -9.13 11.27 8.12
CA ARG A 455 -9.20 10.36 6.97
C ARG A 455 -9.95 9.07 7.31
N ASP A 456 -9.80 8.57 8.52
CA ASP A 456 -10.55 7.40 8.99
C ASP A 456 -12.04 7.74 9.22
N ALA A 457 -12.36 9.00 9.52
CA ALA A 457 -13.72 9.52 9.65
C ALA A 457 -14.31 10.08 8.33
N ALA A 458 -13.57 10.04 7.22
CA ALA A 458 -14.04 10.46 5.91
C ALA A 458 -14.69 9.30 5.13
N ASP A 459 -15.62 9.65 4.25
CA ASP A 459 -16.32 8.81 3.28
C ASP A 459 -16.19 9.35 1.83
N ASP A 460 -15.23 10.23 1.62
CA ASP A 460 -14.93 10.87 0.34
C ASP A 460 -13.59 10.38 -0.26
N GLY A 461 -13.10 11.04 -1.31
CA GLY A 461 -11.84 10.69 -1.96
C GLY A 461 -10.59 10.75 -1.06
N THR A 462 -10.70 11.23 0.18
CA THR A 462 -9.61 11.29 1.15
C THR A 462 -9.65 10.15 2.19
N GLN A 463 -10.68 9.29 2.14
CA GLN A 463 -10.89 8.22 3.11
C GLN A 463 -9.72 7.22 3.22
N MET A 464 -9.60 6.58 4.39
CA MET A 464 -8.59 5.55 4.67
C MET A 464 -9.19 4.28 5.29
N PRO A 465 -8.89 3.07 4.78
CA PRO A 465 -8.10 2.81 3.56
C PRO A 465 -8.84 3.27 2.30
N PRO A 466 -8.12 3.59 1.21
CA PRO A 466 -8.71 4.05 -0.06
C PRO A 466 -9.35 2.90 -0.86
N LEU A 467 -9.23 1.66 -0.39
CA LEU A 467 -9.71 0.45 -1.05
C LEU A 467 -10.36 -0.48 -0.02
N GLY A 468 -11.41 -1.19 -0.44
CA GLY A 468 -12.07 -2.20 0.40
C GLY A 468 -12.82 -1.65 1.62
N ARG A 469 -13.14 -0.35 1.62
CA ARG A 469 -13.95 0.33 2.63
C ARG A 469 -15.00 1.22 1.96
N SER A 470 -16.24 1.10 2.40
CA SER A 470 -17.39 1.94 2.04
C SER A 470 -18.14 2.46 3.27
N LEU A 471 -17.87 1.92 4.47
CA LEU A 471 -18.45 2.37 5.73
C LEU A 471 -17.35 2.83 6.70
N LEU A 472 -17.69 3.79 7.56
CA LEU A 472 -16.86 4.13 8.72
C LEU A 472 -16.79 2.93 9.68
N ASP A 473 -15.68 2.77 10.38
CA ASP A 473 -15.61 1.87 11.55
C ASP A 473 -15.92 2.68 12.83
N PRO A 474 -17.15 2.64 13.36
CA PRO A 474 -17.52 3.43 14.53
C PRO A 474 -16.81 2.99 15.80
N ALA A 475 -16.48 1.70 15.94
CA ALA A 475 -15.77 1.19 17.11
C ALA A 475 -14.31 1.69 17.10
N TRP A 476 -13.71 1.75 15.91
CA TRP A 476 -12.38 2.33 15.72
C TRP A 476 -12.36 3.80 16.10
N LEU A 477 -13.27 4.61 15.54
CA LEU A 477 -13.34 6.04 15.83
C LEU A 477 -13.60 6.32 17.31
N ALA A 478 -14.45 5.52 17.96
CA ALA A 478 -14.72 5.61 19.40
C ALA A 478 -13.51 5.25 20.29
N THR A 479 -12.54 4.50 19.77
CA THR A 479 -11.28 4.17 20.45
C THR A 479 -10.18 5.20 20.15
N LEU A 480 -10.08 5.61 18.88
CA LEU A 480 -9.05 6.53 18.40
C LEU A 480 -9.23 7.94 18.97
N GLU A 481 -10.45 8.46 19.01
CA GLU A 481 -10.73 9.83 19.44
C GLU A 481 -10.31 10.10 20.91
N PRO A 482 -10.71 9.29 21.90
CA PRO A 482 -10.23 9.45 23.27
C PRO A 482 -8.71 9.28 23.38
N TRP A 483 -8.14 8.31 22.64
CA TRP A 483 -6.70 8.10 22.65
C TRP A 483 -5.93 9.34 22.20
N ILE A 484 -6.36 9.99 21.10
CA ILE A 484 -5.74 11.25 20.62
C ILE A 484 -5.88 12.36 21.66
N ARG A 485 -7.05 12.51 22.28
CA ARG A 485 -7.30 13.54 23.31
C ARG A 485 -6.41 13.37 24.55
N ASP A 486 -6.15 12.12 24.94
CA ASP A 486 -5.35 11.79 26.10
C ASP A 486 -3.83 11.88 25.83
N LEU A 487 -3.41 12.00 24.56
CA LEU A 487 -2.02 12.27 24.24
C LEU A 487 -1.63 13.64 24.78
N ALA A 488 -0.65 13.66 25.68
CA ALA A 488 -0.10 14.91 26.18
C ALA A 488 0.54 15.69 25.00
N PRO A 489 0.22 17.00 24.83
CA PRO A 489 1.01 17.83 23.95
C PRO A 489 2.46 17.77 24.38
N PRO A 490 3.42 17.79 23.43
CA PRO A 490 4.82 17.88 23.80
C PRO A 490 4.97 19.06 24.76
N PRO A 491 5.66 18.89 25.90
CA PRO A 491 5.86 20.00 26.81
C PRO A 491 6.50 21.17 26.05
N PRO A 492 6.27 22.43 26.45
CA PRO A 492 6.63 23.61 25.65
C PRO A 492 8.11 23.71 25.25
N TRP A 493 9.00 22.94 25.89
CA TRP A 493 10.42 22.80 25.53
C TRP A 493 10.72 21.76 24.42
N GLN A 494 9.73 21.00 23.97
CA GLN A 494 9.76 20.13 22.79
C GLN A 494 9.09 20.77 21.56
N ALA A 495 8.64 22.03 21.64
CA ALA A 495 8.64 22.86 20.45
C ALA A 495 10.08 22.86 19.93
N ARG A 496 10.30 22.35 18.70
CA ARG A 496 11.58 22.16 17.99
C ARG A 496 12.77 22.74 18.78
N PRO A 497 13.78 21.95 19.20
CA PRO A 497 14.95 22.53 19.85
C PRO A 497 15.38 23.71 18.99
N ALA A 498 15.47 24.91 19.56
CA ALA A 498 15.80 26.06 18.74
C ALA A 498 17.13 25.71 18.05
N VAL A 499 17.14 25.69 16.72
CA VAL A 499 18.32 25.33 15.94
C VAL A 499 18.81 26.61 15.30
N GLU A 500 20.06 26.96 15.56
CA GLU A 500 20.78 27.96 14.80
C GLU A 500 21.57 27.27 13.70
N VAL A 501 21.33 27.64 12.44
CA VAL A 501 22.06 27.12 11.27
C VAL A 501 22.89 28.24 10.68
N GLY A 502 24.17 27.96 10.42
CA GLY A 502 25.09 28.91 9.82
C GLY A 502 26.20 28.21 9.04
N VAL A 503 26.91 29.00 8.22
CA VAL A 503 28.07 28.54 7.47
C VAL A 503 29.30 29.29 7.98
N ALA A 504 30.36 28.56 8.33
CA ALA A 504 31.64 29.12 8.73
C ALA A 504 32.74 28.70 7.74
N THR A 505 33.54 29.66 7.29
CA THR A 505 34.73 29.36 6.48
C THR A 505 35.93 29.21 7.42
N THR A 506 36.59 28.05 7.39
CA THR A 506 37.74 27.75 8.24
C THR A 506 38.77 26.88 7.49
N GLY A 507 40.01 26.86 7.99
CA GLY A 507 41.11 26.07 7.45
C GLY A 507 41.82 25.29 8.56
N GLY A 508 43.15 25.19 8.51
CA GLY A 508 43.95 24.47 9.52
C GLY A 508 44.01 25.11 10.91
N ALA A 509 43.69 26.41 11.01
CA ALA A 509 43.68 27.16 12.27
C ALA A 509 42.31 27.09 12.97
N TRP A 510 42.31 27.12 14.30
CA TRP A 510 41.08 27.23 15.08
C TRP A 510 40.39 28.57 14.80
N THR A 511 39.13 28.50 14.40
CA THR A 511 38.26 29.64 14.14
C THR A 511 37.11 29.62 15.14
N ARG A 512 36.86 30.74 15.81
CA ARG A 512 35.71 30.86 16.72
C ARG A 512 34.45 31.19 15.93
N VAL A 513 33.40 30.42 16.19
CA VAL A 513 32.04 30.63 15.68
C VAL A 513 31.20 31.10 16.85
N ALA A 514 30.68 32.31 16.75
CA ALA A 514 29.77 32.86 17.74
C ALA A 514 28.34 32.46 17.40
N PHE A 515 27.55 32.14 18.43
CA PHE A 515 26.11 31.98 18.26
C PHE A 515 25.43 33.36 18.13
N THR A 516 24.35 33.42 17.36
CA THR A 516 23.50 34.62 17.22
C THR A 516 22.73 34.94 18.51
N GLN A 517 22.58 33.95 19.39
CA GLN A 517 22.00 34.08 20.72
C GLN A 517 22.75 33.21 21.74
N ARG A 518 22.46 33.41 23.02
CA ARG A 518 23.06 32.62 24.11
C ARG A 518 22.26 31.33 24.35
N TRP A 519 22.97 30.23 24.55
CA TRP A 519 22.42 28.89 24.76
C TRP A 519 22.79 28.32 26.12
N GLU A 520 21.94 27.46 26.68
CA GLU A 520 22.23 26.63 27.86
C GLU A 520 22.58 25.22 27.38
N ASP A 521 23.77 24.72 27.74
CA ASP A 521 24.32 23.42 27.33
C ASP A 521 24.18 23.06 25.83
N PRO A 522 24.70 23.90 24.90
CA PRO A 522 24.50 23.70 23.48
C PRO A 522 25.16 22.42 22.94
N VAL A 523 24.45 21.72 22.05
CA VAL A 523 24.99 20.63 21.23
C VAL A 523 25.29 21.16 19.83
N VAL A 524 26.52 20.97 19.37
CA VAL A 524 26.97 21.45 18.04
C VAL A 524 27.17 20.26 17.10
N VAL A 525 26.47 20.29 15.97
CA VAL A 525 26.68 19.35 14.86
C VAL A 525 27.31 20.13 13.69
N VAL A 526 28.42 19.62 13.16
CA VAL A 526 29.09 20.22 11.99
C VAL A 526 29.06 19.21 10.84
N GLY A 527 28.47 19.63 9.71
CA GLY A 527 28.45 18.82 8.49
C GLY A 527 29.83 18.67 7.85
N ALA A 528 29.96 17.70 6.93
CA ALA A 528 31.20 17.47 6.20
C ALA A 528 31.59 18.71 5.35
N PRO A 529 32.89 19.00 5.16
CA PRO A 529 33.34 20.08 4.29
C PRO A 529 32.87 19.84 2.85
N SER A 530 32.52 20.90 2.11
CA SER A 530 32.23 20.82 0.69
C SER A 530 33.41 20.20 -0.08
N TYR A 531 33.15 19.27 -1.01
CA TYR A 531 34.11 18.48 -1.80
C TYR A 531 35.00 19.29 -2.77
N ALA A 532 35.76 20.27 -2.27
CA ALA A 532 36.69 21.04 -3.09
C ALA A 532 38.05 20.35 -3.28
N ASP A 533 38.33 19.26 -2.56
CA ASP A 533 39.61 18.55 -2.56
C ASP A 533 39.39 17.04 -2.27
N ALA A 534 40.17 16.16 -2.92
CA ALA A 534 40.14 14.71 -2.74
C ALA A 534 40.83 14.23 -1.45
N THR A 535 41.47 15.12 -0.70
CA THR A 535 42.23 14.78 0.50
C THR A 535 41.32 14.61 1.72
N ALA A 536 41.42 13.47 2.42
CA ALA A 536 40.65 13.22 3.64
C ALA A 536 40.97 14.26 4.75
N ALA A 537 39.93 14.86 5.31
CA ALA A 537 40.04 15.83 6.38
C ALA A 537 39.09 15.50 7.52
N ALA A 538 39.50 15.81 8.75
CA ALA A 538 38.69 15.72 9.94
C ALA A 538 38.29 17.13 10.40
N VAL A 539 36.98 17.34 10.58
CA VAL A 539 36.49 18.52 11.30
C VAL A 539 36.69 18.28 12.79
N ARG A 540 37.26 19.27 13.48
CA ARG A 540 37.42 19.24 14.94
C ARG A 540 36.62 20.39 15.54
N VAL A 541 35.87 20.10 16.60
CA VAL A 541 35.11 21.06 17.39
C VAL A 541 35.62 21.04 18.81
N ARG A 542 35.75 22.21 19.45
CA ARG A 542 36.07 22.31 20.89
C ARG A 542 35.46 23.57 21.51
N GLY A 543 35.56 23.66 22.83
CA GLY A 543 35.22 24.89 23.56
C GLY A 543 33.77 25.30 23.37
N VAL A 544 32.86 24.34 23.24
CA VAL A 544 31.42 24.57 23.12
C VAL A 544 30.93 25.16 24.43
N GLY A 545 30.38 26.38 24.35
CA GLY A 545 29.85 27.09 25.49
C GLY A 545 28.68 27.98 25.09
N PRO A 546 28.09 28.71 26.04
CA PRO A 546 26.82 29.42 25.85
C PRO A 546 26.78 30.40 24.67
N ASP A 547 27.93 30.96 24.30
CA ASP A 547 28.02 32.03 23.29
C ASP A 547 28.73 31.58 22.00
N GLY A 548 29.10 30.29 21.87
CA GLY A 548 29.73 29.77 20.66
C GLY A 548 30.65 28.58 20.87
N PHE A 549 31.43 28.25 19.84
CA PHE A 549 32.39 27.16 19.83
C PHE A 549 33.60 27.50 18.93
N GLU A 550 34.63 26.65 18.94
CA GLU A 550 35.75 26.73 18.00
C GLU A 550 35.74 25.53 17.04
N VAL A 551 36.04 25.78 15.77
CA VAL A 551 36.11 24.76 14.72
C VAL A 551 37.39 24.92 13.90
N ARG A 552 37.92 23.80 13.41
CA ARG A 552 38.98 23.77 12.37
C ARG A 552 38.83 22.55 11.47
N VAL A 553 39.43 22.63 10.29
CA VAL A 553 39.64 21.48 9.41
C VAL A 553 41.09 21.01 9.59
N ALA A 554 41.25 19.84 10.20
CA ALA A 554 42.55 19.19 10.32
C ALA A 554 42.71 18.14 9.21
N ARG A 555 43.90 18.03 8.63
CA ARG A 555 44.22 16.85 7.82
C ARG A 555 44.31 15.64 8.74
N PHE A 556 43.92 14.47 8.23
CA PHE A 556 44.14 13.22 8.94
C PHE A 556 45.66 12.96 8.96
N ALA A 557 46.34 13.39 10.01
CA ALA A 557 47.72 13.02 10.28
C ALA A 557 47.72 12.17 11.55
N CYS A 558 48.19 10.94 11.43
CA CYS A 558 48.67 10.18 12.58
C CYS A 558 49.93 10.92 13.07
N ASP A 559 50.04 11.19 14.37
CA ASP A 559 51.26 11.77 14.92
C ASP A 559 52.47 10.90 14.54
N GLY A 560 53.39 11.46 13.73
CA GLY A 560 54.66 10.84 13.36
C GLY A 560 54.83 10.45 11.89
N ASP A 561 54.62 11.38 10.95
CA ASP A 561 55.53 11.74 9.84
C ASP A 561 54.89 12.80 8.93
#